data_AF-A0A3R9BHU5-F1
#
_entry.id   AF-A0A3R9BHU5-F1
#
_cell.length_a   1.000
_cell.length_b   1.000
_cell.length_c   1.000
_cell.angle_alpha   90.00
_cell.angle_beta   90.00
_cell.angle_gamma   90.00
#
_symmetry.space_group_name_H-M   'P 1'
#
loop_
_entity.id
_entity.type
_entity.pdbx_description
1 polymer ?
#
loop_
_entity_poly.entity_id
_entity_poly.type
_entity_poly.pdbx_seq_one_letter_code
_entity_poly.pdbx_strand_id
1 'polypeptide(L)'
;MEMKILRNDSNDNATTNNTLDFLALIAISAALLIAFYYQLAFNELPCPLCLLQRVGLILAGIGFAMNVRYGVRGTHYCCVLVSAVATGVIAGRQVLLHISPDSGAYGSALWGLHFYTWCFIASVLIILYVSLLLAVRRTSHTVQPASMSTSGRIAMAVFGLTIIANLVSTLLECGGGQCESDPVVYQLLEHFRNN
;
A
#
# COMPACT_ATOMS: atom_id res chain seq x y z
N MET A 1 41.64 18.73 -15.25
CA MET A 1 40.76 17.83 -16.01
C MET A 1 40.21 16.76 -15.06
N GLU A 2 39.37 17.12 -14.09
CA GLU A 2 38.85 16.17 -13.07
C GLU A 2 37.47 16.60 -12.55
N MET A 3 36.47 16.73 -13.44
CA MET A 3 35.10 17.06 -13.00
C MET A 3 34.00 16.45 -13.88
N LYS A 4 34.26 15.30 -14.51
CA LYS A 4 33.28 14.56 -15.34
C LYS A 4 32.80 13.24 -14.74
N ILE A 5 33.52 12.66 -13.77
CA ILE A 5 33.17 11.33 -13.19
C ILE A 5 32.03 11.44 -12.16
N LEU A 6 32.05 12.44 -11.26
CA LEU A 6 31.02 12.55 -10.20
C LEU A 6 29.62 12.94 -10.70
N ARG A 7 29.53 13.57 -11.88
CA ARG A 7 28.27 14.09 -12.43
C ARG A 7 27.46 13.00 -13.14
N ASN A 8 28.10 11.94 -13.62
CA ASN A 8 27.43 10.82 -14.28
C ASN A 8 26.76 9.89 -13.24
N ASP A 9 27.50 9.47 -12.22
CA ASP A 9 26.97 8.59 -11.16
C ASP A 9 25.80 9.23 -10.38
N SER A 10 25.82 10.56 -10.20
CA SER A 10 24.75 11.27 -9.51
C SER A 10 23.44 11.30 -10.30
N ASN A 11 23.53 11.32 -11.64
CA ASN A 11 22.36 11.40 -12.52
C ASN A 11 21.74 10.02 -12.76
N ASP A 12 22.57 8.98 -12.85
CA ASP A 12 22.14 7.59 -12.95
C ASP A 12 21.44 7.15 -11.66
N ASN A 13 22.03 7.45 -10.49
CA ASN A 13 21.39 7.14 -9.21
C ASN A 13 20.06 7.89 -9.00
N ALA A 14 19.93 9.13 -9.47
CA ALA A 14 18.68 9.89 -9.35
C ALA A 14 17.54 9.34 -10.22
N THR A 15 17.86 8.91 -11.45
CA THR A 15 16.87 8.32 -12.37
C THR A 15 16.47 6.90 -11.96
N THR A 16 17.41 6.08 -11.48
CA THR A 16 17.12 4.76 -10.93
C THR A 16 16.21 4.84 -9.70
N ASN A 17 16.45 5.78 -8.77
CA ASN A 17 15.63 5.90 -7.57
C ASN A 17 14.17 6.30 -7.87
N ASN A 18 13.94 7.25 -8.78
CA ASN A 18 12.58 7.60 -9.23
C ASN A 18 11.87 6.42 -9.89
N THR A 19 12.61 5.56 -10.60
CA THR A 19 12.07 4.35 -11.23
C THR A 19 11.69 3.29 -10.20
N LEU A 20 12.49 3.14 -9.14
CA LEU A 20 12.22 2.22 -8.04
C LEU A 20 10.98 2.64 -7.24
N ASP A 21 10.85 3.93 -6.88
CA ASP A 21 9.66 4.45 -6.20
C ASP A 21 8.39 4.32 -7.08
N PHE A 22 8.53 4.55 -8.38
CA PHE A 22 7.45 4.34 -9.34
C PHE A 22 7.01 2.87 -9.40
N LEU A 23 7.95 1.94 -9.45
CA LEU A 23 7.66 0.50 -9.45
C LEU A 23 6.99 0.06 -8.14
N ALA A 24 7.45 0.59 -7.00
CA ALA A 24 6.84 0.36 -5.69
C ALA A 24 5.39 0.87 -5.65
N LEU A 25 5.11 2.04 -6.21
CA LEU A 25 3.76 2.60 -6.31
C LEU A 25 2.83 1.71 -7.17
N ILE A 26 3.33 1.20 -8.29
CA ILE A 26 2.58 0.26 -9.14
C ILE A 26 2.30 -1.05 -8.38
N ALA A 27 3.30 -1.60 -7.68
CA ALA A 27 3.14 -2.83 -6.92
C ALA A 27 2.06 -2.68 -5.83
N ILE A 28 2.06 -1.57 -5.09
CA ILE A 28 1.01 -1.28 -4.09
C ILE A 28 -0.36 -1.13 -4.76
N SER A 29 -0.43 -0.40 -5.87
CA SER A 29 -1.69 -0.22 -6.61
C SER A 29 -2.24 -1.56 -7.10
N ALA A 30 -1.38 -2.45 -7.61
CA ALA A 30 -1.75 -3.79 -8.04
C ALA A 30 -2.25 -4.66 -6.86
N ALA A 31 -1.57 -4.62 -5.71
CA ALA A 31 -1.99 -5.34 -4.51
C ALA A 31 -3.39 -4.88 -4.04
N LEU A 32 -3.66 -3.58 -4.05
CA LEU A 32 -4.97 -3.02 -3.72
C LEU A 32 -6.05 -3.44 -4.74
N LEU A 33 -5.73 -3.45 -6.04
CA LEU A 33 -6.65 -3.90 -7.09
C LEU A 33 -6.97 -5.39 -6.96
N ILE A 34 -6.00 -6.24 -6.66
CA ILE A 34 -6.21 -7.68 -6.47
C ILE A 34 -7.13 -7.91 -5.27
N ALA A 35 -6.88 -7.23 -4.15
CA ALA A 35 -7.75 -7.32 -2.98
C ALA A 35 -9.19 -6.85 -3.28
N PHE A 36 -9.33 -5.80 -4.09
CA PHE A 36 -10.62 -5.28 -4.51
C PHE A 36 -11.35 -6.24 -5.46
N TYR A 37 -10.62 -6.86 -6.39
CA TYR A 37 -11.15 -7.87 -7.29
C TYR A 37 -11.71 -9.06 -6.51
N TYR A 38 -10.99 -9.54 -5.49
CA TYR A 38 -11.47 -10.64 -4.66
C TYR A 38 -12.73 -10.28 -3.88
N GLN A 39 -12.80 -9.07 -3.32
CA GLN A 39 -13.99 -8.57 -2.64
C GLN A 39 -15.23 -8.60 -3.56
N LEU A 40 -15.11 -8.16 -4.81
CA LEU A 40 -16.24 -8.10 -5.75
C LEU A 40 -16.55 -9.46 -6.39
N ALA A 41 -15.54 -10.25 -6.73
CA ALA A 41 -15.72 -11.51 -7.44
C ALA A 41 -16.19 -12.65 -6.51
N PHE A 42 -15.69 -12.69 -5.28
CA PHE A 42 -16.01 -13.74 -4.32
C PHE A 42 -17.04 -13.32 -3.27
N ASN A 43 -17.51 -12.06 -3.28
CA ASN A 43 -18.44 -11.50 -2.29
C ASN A 43 -17.98 -11.73 -0.83
N GLU A 44 -16.66 -11.81 -0.61
CA GLU A 44 -16.09 -11.89 0.72
C GLU A 44 -15.87 -10.47 1.23
N LEU A 45 -16.73 -10.05 2.16
CA LEU A 45 -16.63 -8.73 2.79
C LEU A 45 -15.36 -8.67 3.68
N PRO A 46 -14.54 -7.62 3.58
CA PRO A 46 -13.33 -7.50 4.38
C PRO A 46 -13.62 -7.24 5.86
N CYS A 47 -12.96 -8.02 6.71
CA CYS A 47 -12.96 -7.80 8.16
C CYS A 47 -12.46 -6.38 8.55
N PRO A 48 -12.83 -5.83 9.72
CA PRO A 48 -12.36 -4.51 10.17
C PRO A 48 -10.83 -4.37 10.23
N LEU A 49 -10.12 -5.45 10.58
CA LEU A 49 -8.64 -5.48 10.57
C LEU A 49 -8.08 -5.43 9.14
N CYS A 50 -8.76 -6.05 8.19
CA CYS A 50 -8.41 -6.11 6.78
C CYS A 50 -8.54 -4.71 6.14
N LEU A 51 -9.54 -3.93 6.55
CA LEU A 51 -9.69 -2.52 6.15
C LEU A 51 -8.53 -1.67 6.67
N LEU A 52 -8.12 -1.87 7.92
CA LEU A 52 -7.00 -1.13 8.49
C LEU A 52 -5.66 -1.47 7.80
N GLN A 53 -5.49 -2.71 7.36
CA GLN A 53 -4.36 -3.12 6.52
C GLN A 53 -4.34 -2.40 5.16
N ARG A 54 -5.51 -2.25 4.51
CA ARG A 54 -5.63 -1.48 3.27
C ARG A 54 -5.27 -0.02 3.46
N VAL A 55 -5.72 0.60 4.57
CA VAL A 55 -5.33 1.97 4.93
C VAL A 55 -3.81 2.07 5.11
N GLY A 56 -3.20 1.11 5.78
CA GLY A 56 -1.74 1.05 5.94
C GLY A 56 -0.98 1.00 4.62
N LEU A 57 -1.41 0.15 3.68
CA LEU A 57 -0.84 0.09 2.33
C LEU A 57 -1.08 1.37 1.52
N ILE A 58 -2.24 2.02 1.67
CA ILE A 58 -2.52 3.32 1.05
C ILE A 58 -1.57 4.39 1.59
N LEU A 59 -1.34 4.44 2.90
CA LEU A 59 -0.38 5.39 3.50
C LEU A 59 1.05 5.15 3.00
N ALA A 60 1.46 3.89 2.86
CA ALA A 60 2.75 3.55 2.24
C ALA A 60 2.81 4.02 0.78
N GLY A 61 1.76 3.79 0.00
CA GLY A 61 1.65 4.24 -1.38
C GLY A 61 1.70 5.77 -1.52
N ILE A 62 1.08 6.52 -0.60
CA ILE A 62 1.15 7.99 -0.55
C ILE A 62 2.59 8.47 -0.38
N GLY A 63 3.38 7.81 0.47
CA GLY A 63 4.80 8.15 0.64
C GLY A 63 5.60 7.97 -0.66
N PHE A 64 5.40 6.87 -1.39
CA PHE A 64 6.02 6.65 -2.70
C PHE A 64 5.51 7.63 -3.77
N ALA A 65 4.20 7.91 -3.79
CA ALA A 65 3.59 8.90 -4.67
C ALA A 65 4.19 10.30 -4.46
N MET A 66 4.43 10.70 -3.21
CA MET A 66 5.10 11.96 -2.89
C MET A 66 6.55 11.99 -3.40
N ASN A 67 7.28 10.88 -3.34
CA ASN A 67 8.61 10.78 -3.94
C ASN A 67 8.58 10.92 -5.46
N VAL A 68 7.63 10.27 -6.14
CA VAL A 68 7.47 10.38 -7.60
C VAL A 68 7.08 11.81 -8.01
N ARG A 69 6.25 12.50 -7.22
CA ARG A 69 5.75 13.85 -7.57
C ARG A 69 6.71 14.98 -7.20
N TYR A 70 7.26 14.96 -5.99
CA TYR A 70 8.03 16.06 -5.41
C TYR A 70 9.54 15.79 -5.37
N GLY A 71 9.96 14.63 -5.87
CA GLY A 71 11.33 14.14 -5.80
C GLY A 71 11.59 13.39 -4.48
N VAL A 72 12.60 12.52 -4.54
CA VAL A 72 12.91 11.57 -3.47
C VAL A 72 13.46 12.27 -2.22
N ARG A 73 12.71 12.23 -1.11
CA ARG A 73 13.10 12.81 0.18
C ARG A 73 13.04 11.77 1.29
N GLY A 74 14.01 11.83 2.21
CA GLY A 74 14.07 10.93 3.37
C GLY A 74 12.81 11.00 4.24
N THR A 75 12.21 12.19 4.39
CA THR A 75 10.97 12.38 5.16
C THR A 75 9.81 11.56 4.62
N HIS A 76 9.66 11.43 3.30
CA HIS A 76 8.58 10.62 2.72
C HIS A 76 8.82 9.13 3.00
N TYR A 77 10.08 8.66 2.96
CA TYR A 77 10.42 7.29 3.35
C TYR A 77 10.18 6.99 4.82
N CYS A 78 10.34 7.98 5.72
CA CYS A 78 9.91 7.82 7.10
C CYS A 78 8.40 7.56 7.20
N CYS A 79 7.59 8.29 6.44
CA CYS A 79 6.14 8.03 6.38
C CYS A 79 5.84 6.61 5.87
N VAL A 80 6.54 6.16 4.82
CA VAL A 80 6.41 4.79 4.31
C VAL A 80 6.77 3.77 5.40
N LEU A 81 7.92 3.92 6.08
CA LEU A 81 8.34 2.99 7.13
C LEU A 81 7.36 2.92 8.29
N VAL A 82 6.87 4.07 8.78
CA VAL A 82 5.88 4.10 9.87
C VAL A 82 4.59 3.39 9.45
N SER A 83 4.10 3.68 8.23
CA SER A 83 2.91 3.01 7.71
C SER A 83 3.11 1.50 7.54
N ALA A 84 4.28 1.07 7.07
CA ALA A 84 4.60 -0.34 6.90
C ALA A 84 4.66 -1.05 8.26
N VAL A 85 5.38 -0.50 9.25
CA VAL A 85 5.44 -1.06 10.61
C VAL A 85 4.03 -1.19 11.22
N ALA A 86 3.21 -0.14 11.13
CA ALA A 86 1.84 -0.19 11.62
C ALA A 86 1.03 -1.31 10.92
N THR A 87 1.12 -1.40 9.60
CA THR A 87 0.48 -2.45 8.79
C THR A 87 0.93 -3.84 9.23
N GLY A 88 2.24 -4.03 9.44
CA GLY A 88 2.82 -5.29 9.90
C GLY A 88 2.36 -5.70 11.28
N VAL A 89 2.18 -4.76 12.22
CA VAL A 89 1.63 -5.06 13.55
C VAL A 89 0.17 -5.51 13.45
N ILE A 90 -0.64 -4.84 12.63
CA ILE A 90 -2.06 -5.18 12.43
C ILE A 90 -2.20 -6.55 11.76
N ALA A 91 -1.45 -6.78 10.67
CA ALA A 91 -1.45 -8.03 9.93
C ALA A 91 -0.89 -9.18 10.78
N GLY A 92 0.20 -8.94 11.51
CA GLY A 92 0.80 -9.90 12.43
C GLY A 92 -0.16 -10.31 13.55
N ARG A 93 -0.92 -9.36 14.11
CA ARG A 93 -1.99 -9.68 15.07
C ARG A 93 -3.02 -10.62 14.45
N GLN A 94 -3.45 -10.37 13.22
CA GLN A 94 -4.43 -11.23 12.55
C GLN A 94 -3.87 -12.63 12.28
N VAL A 95 -2.61 -12.74 11.84
CA VAL A 95 -1.92 -14.04 11.70
C VAL A 95 -1.92 -14.80 13.02
N LEU A 96 -1.56 -14.14 14.12
CA LEU A 96 -1.50 -14.76 15.45
C LEU A 96 -2.87 -15.19 15.98
N LEU A 97 -3.95 -14.48 15.61
CA LEU A 97 -5.31 -14.85 16.00
C LEU A 97 -5.82 -16.10 15.27
N HIS A 98 -5.35 -16.35 14.04
CA HIS A 98 -5.78 -17.49 13.22
C HIS A 98 -4.76 -18.62 13.14
N ILE A 99 -3.70 -18.58 13.96
CA ILE A 99 -2.70 -19.66 14.01
C ILE A 99 -3.19 -20.88 14.83
N SER A 100 -4.18 -20.68 15.70
CA SER A 100 -4.78 -21.77 16.45
C SER A 100 -5.67 -22.64 15.56
N PRO A 101 -5.56 -23.98 15.60
CA PRO A 101 -6.29 -24.87 14.70
C PRO A 101 -7.82 -24.81 14.87
N ASP A 102 -8.32 -24.35 16.02
CA ASP A 102 -9.76 -24.27 16.33
C ASP A 102 -10.42 -22.94 15.91
N SER A 103 -9.67 -21.92 15.49
CA SER A 103 -10.24 -20.59 15.19
C SER A 103 -10.81 -20.45 13.77
N GLY A 104 -10.62 -21.45 12.90
CA GLY A 104 -10.89 -21.32 11.47
C GLY A 104 -10.01 -20.24 10.81
N ALA A 105 -10.13 -20.10 9.49
CA ALA A 105 -9.40 -19.10 8.73
C ALA A 105 -10.36 -18.14 8.01
N TYR A 106 -10.02 -16.85 8.03
CA TYR A 106 -10.85 -15.81 7.45
C TYR A 106 -10.45 -15.50 5.99
N GLY A 107 -11.44 -15.55 5.10
CA GLY A 107 -11.31 -15.23 3.67
C GLY A 107 -10.59 -16.29 2.84
N SER A 108 -10.71 -16.16 1.52
CA SER A 108 -10.08 -17.02 0.54
C SER A 108 -8.55 -16.97 0.58
N ALA A 109 -7.93 -18.12 0.31
CA ALA A 109 -6.49 -18.25 0.24
C ALA A 109 -5.99 -18.01 -1.20
N LEU A 110 -5.04 -17.08 -1.36
CA LEU A 110 -4.32 -16.87 -2.60
C LEU A 110 -3.01 -17.66 -2.54
N TRP A 111 -2.86 -18.65 -3.41
CA TRP A 111 -1.74 -19.61 -3.40
C TRP A 111 -1.54 -20.31 -2.05
N GLY A 112 -2.64 -20.63 -1.35
CA GLY A 112 -2.60 -21.31 -0.06
C GLY A 112 -2.28 -20.41 1.14
N LEU A 113 -2.14 -19.09 0.94
CA LEU A 113 -1.98 -18.11 2.02
C LEU A 113 -3.14 -17.11 2.01
N HIS A 114 -3.66 -16.81 3.20
CA HIS A 114 -4.70 -15.79 3.37
C HIS A 114 -4.15 -14.38 3.13
N PHE A 115 -5.05 -13.45 2.79
CA PHE A 115 -4.69 -12.06 2.49
C PHE A 115 -3.96 -11.34 3.63
N TYR A 116 -4.29 -11.64 4.89
CA TYR A 116 -3.61 -11.04 6.04
C TYR A 116 -2.14 -11.50 6.15
N THR A 117 -1.82 -12.73 5.74
CA THR A 117 -0.44 -13.23 5.68
C THR A 117 0.33 -12.56 4.55
N TRP A 118 -0.29 -12.40 3.38
CA TRP A 118 0.29 -11.63 2.27
C TRP A 118 0.55 -10.18 2.66
N CYS A 119 -0.36 -9.56 3.42
CA CYS A 119 -0.18 -8.21 3.92
C CYS A 119 1.01 -8.11 4.90
N PHE A 120 1.16 -9.10 5.78
CA PHE A 120 2.31 -9.18 6.67
C PHE A 120 3.63 -9.29 5.90
N ILE A 121 3.68 -10.18 4.90
CA ILE A 121 4.86 -10.34 4.03
C ILE A 121 5.15 -9.02 3.29
N ALA A 122 4.14 -8.40 2.70
CA ALA A 122 4.27 -7.12 1.99
C ALA A 122 4.84 -6.02 2.91
N SER A 123 4.36 -5.93 4.15
CA SER A 123 4.88 -5.00 5.16
C SER A 123 6.37 -5.23 5.41
N VAL A 124 6.79 -6.47 5.64
CA VAL A 124 8.22 -6.80 5.86
C VAL A 124 9.06 -6.44 4.63
N LEU A 125 8.59 -6.78 3.43
CA LEU A 125 9.27 -6.44 2.18
C LEU A 125 9.40 -4.93 1.98
N ILE A 126 8.36 -4.14 2.29
CA ILE A 126 8.43 -2.67 2.21
C ILE A 126 9.48 -2.12 3.19
N ILE A 127 9.51 -2.62 4.43
CA ILE A 127 10.49 -2.20 5.44
C ILE A 127 11.91 -2.50 4.95
N LEU A 128 12.16 -3.71 4.47
CA LEU A 128 13.47 -4.12 3.95
C LEU A 128 13.85 -3.29 2.72
N TYR A 129 12.93 -3.10 1.79
CA TYR A 129 13.14 -2.31 0.58
C TYR A 129 13.54 -0.87 0.91
N VAL A 130 12.77 -0.18 1.76
CA VAL A 130 13.07 1.21 2.14
C VAL A 130 14.36 1.30 2.95
N SER A 131 14.63 0.33 3.83
CA SER A 131 15.87 0.28 4.62
C SER A 131 17.11 0.12 3.73
N LEU A 132 17.06 -0.81 2.76
CA LEU A 132 18.13 -1.03 1.78
C LEU A 132 18.31 0.19 0.87
N LEU A 133 17.20 0.78 0.42
CA LEU A 133 17.23 1.99 -0.40
C LEU A 133 17.91 3.13 0.35
N LEU A 134 17.55 3.37 1.62
CA LEU A 134 18.20 4.38 2.46
C LEU A 134 19.68 4.05 2.76
N ALA A 135 20.04 2.78 2.92
CA ALA A 135 21.42 2.36 3.17
C ALA A 135 22.33 2.55 1.95
N VAL A 136 21.82 2.30 0.74
CA VAL A 136 22.56 2.46 -0.52
C VAL A 136 22.58 3.91 -0.96
N ARG A 137 21.53 4.68 -0.65
CA ARG A 137 21.40 6.07 -1.09
C ARG A 137 22.34 6.98 -0.32
N ARG A 138 23.28 7.60 -1.04
CA ARG A 138 23.96 8.80 -0.55
C ARG A 138 22.97 9.96 -0.52
N THR A 139 22.76 10.57 0.64
CA THR A 139 21.93 11.78 0.79
C THR A 139 22.54 12.92 -0.02
N SER A 140 22.11 13.07 -1.27
CA SER A 140 22.35 14.28 -2.05
C SER A 140 21.18 15.24 -1.79
N HIS A 141 21.49 16.41 -1.22
CA HIS A 141 20.51 17.45 -0.88
C HIS A 141 19.90 18.16 -2.10
N THR A 142 20.23 17.74 -3.31
CA THR A 142 19.71 18.34 -4.55
C THR A 142 18.31 17.80 -4.83
N VAL A 143 17.29 18.52 -4.35
CA VAL A 143 15.91 18.35 -4.79
C VAL A 143 15.83 18.88 -6.22
N GLN A 144 16.02 18.03 -7.23
CA GLN A 144 15.68 18.40 -8.59
C GLN A 144 14.16 18.31 -8.75
N PRO A 145 13.50 19.34 -9.30
CA PRO A 145 12.08 19.26 -9.62
C PRO A 145 11.89 18.16 -10.67
N ALA A 146 11.40 17.01 -10.25
CA ALA A 146 11.08 15.93 -11.17
C ALA A 146 9.92 16.37 -12.06
N SER A 147 10.18 16.58 -13.35
CA SER A 147 9.12 16.69 -14.34
C SER A 147 8.42 15.34 -14.43
N MET A 148 7.20 15.26 -13.92
CA MET A 148 6.46 14.00 -13.83
C MET A 148 6.14 13.49 -15.24
N SER A 149 6.74 12.36 -15.59
CA SER A 149 6.50 11.68 -16.86
C SER A 149 5.01 11.32 -17.03
N THR A 150 4.57 11.13 -18.27
CA THR A 150 3.20 10.70 -18.57
C THR A 150 2.85 9.38 -17.87
N SER A 151 3.80 8.45 -17.78
CA SER A 151 3.64 7.20 -17.04
C SER A 151 3.46 7.43 -15.54
N GLY A 152 4.20 8.35 -14.93
CA GLY A 152 4.03 8.74 -13.53
C GLY A 152 2.64 9.33 -13.26
N ARG A 153 2.11 10.15 -14.17
CA ARG A 153 0.73 10.67 -14.07
C ARG A 153 -0.31 9.55 -14.11
N ILE A 154 -0.14 8.57 -15.00
CA ILE A 154 -1.06 7.42 -15.10
C ILE A 154 -1.01 6.60 -13.81
N ALA A 155 0.17 6.27 -13.30
CA ALA A 155 0.30 5.53 -12.04
C ALA A 155 -0.34 6.27 -10.86
N MET A 156 -0.14 7.59 -10.76
CA MET A 156 -0.79 8.44 -9.76
C MET A 156 -2.32 8.44 -9.90
N ALA A 157 -2.84 8.47 -11.14
CA ALA A 157 -4.28 8.42 -11.39
C ALA A 157 -4.87 7.06 -10.98
N VAL A 158 -4.22 5.96 -11.36
CA VAL A 158 -4.62 4.59 -10.96
C VAL A 158 -4.58 4.42 -9.44
N PHE A 159 -3.53 4.94 -8.80
CA PHE A 159 -3.42 4.93 -7.34
C PHE A 159 -4.53 5.77 -6.68
N GLY A 160 -4.82 6.96 -7.21
CA GLY A 160 -5.93 7.78 -6.74
C GLY A 160 -7.29 7.08 -6.88
N LEU A 161 -7.55 6.43 -8.01
CA LEU A 161 -8.77 5.66 -8.24
C LEU A 161 -8.91 4.48 -7.29
N THR A 162 -7.82 3.76 -7.00
CA THR A 162 -7.84 2.66 -6.03
C THR A 162 -8.13 3.13 -4.62
N ILE A 163 -7.60 4.30 -4.20
CA ILE A 163 -7.96 4.90 -2.92
C ILE A 163 -9.46 5.20 -2.86
N ILE A 164 -10.00 5.86 -3.88
CA ILE A 164 -11.43 6.22 -3.93
C ILE A 164 -12.29 4.96 -3.89
N ALA A 165 -11.96 3.93 -4.67
CA ALA A 165 -12.71 2.68 -4.69
C ALA A 165 -12.72 1.97 -3.32
N ASN A 166 -11.57 1.92 -2.65
CA ASN A 166 -11.46 1.34 -1.31
C ASN A 166 -12.23 2.16 -0.26
N LEU A 167 -12.18 3.49 -0.34
CA LEU A 167 -12.92 4.37 0.57
C LEU A 167 -14.43 4.21 0.38
N VAL A 168 -14.92 4.25 -0.87
CA VAL A 168 -16.34 4.06 -1.18
C VAL A 168 -16.82 2.70 -0.67
N SER A 169 -16.06 1.64 -0.89
CA SER A 169 -16.44 0.30 -0.43
C SER A 169 -16.48 0.21 1.10
N THR A 170 -15.52 0.84 1.78
CA THR A 170 -15.52 0.94 3.25
C THR A 170 -16.75 1.67 3.76
N LEU A 171 -17.13 2.79 3.14
CA LEU A 171 -18.33 3.55 3.51
C LEU A 171 -19.63 2.79 3.23
N LEU A 172 -19.68 2.00 2.16
CA LEU A 172 -20.84 1.15 1.86
C LEU A 172 -20.97 -0.01 2.86
N GLU A 173 -19.84 -0.51 3.33
CA GLU A 173 -19.74 -1.66 4.22
C GLU A 173 -20.03 -1.31 5.68
N CYS A 174 -19.41 -0.24 6.19
CA CYS A 174 -19.52 0.18 7.59
C CYS A 174 -20.54 1.31 7.81
N GLY A 175 -21.08 1.88 6.73
CA GLY A 175 -21.94 3.06 6.80
C GLY A 175 -21.25 4.24 7.49
N GLY A 176 -21.96 4.90 8.41
CA GLY A 176 -21.43 5.94 9.30
C GLY A 176 -21.06 5.44 10.70
N GLY A 177 -21.09 4.12 10.94
CA GLY A 177 -20.91 3.49 12.26
C GLY A 177 -19.63 2.67 12.38
N GLN A 178 -19.55 1.85 13.43
CA GLN A 178 -18.50 0.82 13.57
C GLN A 178 -18.83 -0.36 12.66
N CYS A 179 -17.84 -0.87 11.92
CA CYS A 179 -18.02 -2.08 11.12
C CYS A 179 -18.30 -3.29 12.02
N GLU A 180 -19.24 -4.15 11.64
CA GLU A 180 -19.47 -5.44 12.32
C GLU A 180 -18.21 -6.32 12.23
N SER A 181 -18.01 -7.22 13.20
CA SER A 181 -16.80 -8.05 13.26
C SER A 181 -16.72 -9.09 12.13
N ASP A 182 -17.88 -9.60 11.68
CA ASP A 182 -18.02 -10.55 10.55
C ASP A 182 -19.17 -10.11 9.61
N PRO A 183 -18.95 -9.12 8.74
CA PRO A 183 -19.99 -8.64 7.85
C PRO A 183 -20.29 -9.66 6.74
N VAL A 184 -21.56 -9.99 6.55
CA VAL A 184 -22.05 -10.83 5.43
C VAL A 184 -22.84 -10.01 4.39
N VAL A 185 -23.13 -8.74 4.69
CA VAL A 185 -23.91 -7.82 3.84
C VAL A 185 -23.37 -6.40 3.97
N TYR A 186 -23.46 -5.61 2.89
CA TYR A 186 -23.19 -4.16 2.90
C TYR A 186 -24.29 -3.41 3.68
N GLN A 187 -23.97 -2.97 4.90
CA GLN A 187 -24.95 -2.41 5.84
C GLN A 187 -25.69 -1.19 5.29
N LEU A 188 -24.99 -0.30 4.56
CA LEU A 188 -25.62 0.91 4.03
C LEU A 188 -26.63 0.57 2.91
N LEU A 189 -26.28 -0.40 2.06
CA LEU A 189 -27.12 -0.80 0.93
C LEU A 189 -28.36 -1.58 1.39
N GLU A 190 -28.22 -2.34 2.48
CA GLU A 190 -29.34 -3.01 3.14
C GLU A 190 -30.25 -2.01 3.87
N HIS A 191 -29.68 -1.00 4.54
CA HIS A 191 -30.47 0.07 5.17
C HIS A 191 -31.35 0.83 4.16
N PHE A 192 -30.84 1.10 2.95
CA PHE A 192 -31.63 1.71 1.87
C PHE A 192 -32.63 0.75 1.21
N ARG A 193 -32.45 -0.57 1.33
CA ARG A 193 -33.38 -1.56 0.75
C ARG A 193 -34.56 -1.88 1.68
N ASN A 194 -34.39 -1.72 2.98
CA ASN A 194 -35.40 -2.04 4.01
C ASN A 194 -36.26 -0.83 4.44
N ASN A 195 -36.02 0.35 3.85
CA ASN A 195 -36.85 1.57 3.97
C ASN A 195 -37.55 1.86 2.64
#